data_AF-A0A2E1KVV8-F1
#
_entry.id   AF-A0A2E1KVV8-F1
#
_cell.length_a   1.000
_cell.length_b   1.000
_cell.length_c   1.000
_cell.angle_alpha   90.00
_cell.angle_beta   90.00
_cell.angle_gamma   90.00
#
_symmetry.space_group_name_H-M   'P 1'
#
loop_
_entity.id
_entity.type
_entity.pdbx_description
1 polymer ?
#
loop_
_entity_poly.entity_id
_entity_poly.type
_entity_poly.pdbx_seq_one_letter_code
_entity_poly.pdbx_strand_id
1 'polypeptide(L)'
;MAKLKLEYIWLDGYEPVANLRSKTKIVDGDPESFKLEDCPMWGFDGSSTLQAEGSDSDCMLKPVAIYPDGARHNGFLVMSEVMLPNGDPHPSNARATISDDPDFWVGLEQEYFLFQDGRPLGWPSTGYPDPQGEYYTSVGYKNVGDIARQIVEEHLDLCIEAGINHEGINAEVAKGQWEFQIFGKGSKNAADQVHVARYILLRVCEQYGVDVNFHCKPFTGDWNGSGMHCNFSSDYMRETGGKDYFEKLMAKFEAYKDEHIAAYGPDNHLRLT
;
A
#
# COMPACT_ATOMS: atom_id res chain seq x y z
N MET A 1 -23.43 9.40 -22.00
CA MET A 1 -23.40 8.95 -20.60
C MET A 1 -23.19 7.46 -20.60
N ALA A 2 -21.98 7.04 -20.26
CA ALA A 2 -21.63 5.64 -20.05
C ALA A 2 -21.96 5.24 -18.61
N LYS A 3 -22.11 3.92 -18.36
CA LYS A 3 -22.10 3.38 -16.99
C LYS A 3 -20.66 3.26 -16.53
N LEU A 4 -20.29 4.03 -15.51
CA LEU A 4 -18.99 4.01 -14.87
C LEU A 4 -19.03 3.10 -13.64
N LYS A 5 -17.95 2.36 -13.40
CA LYS A 5 -17.76 1.47 -12.24
C LYS A 5 -16.78 2.13 -11.28
N LEU A 6 -17.27 2.64 -10.17
CA LEU A 6 -16.45 3.25 -9.13
C LEU A 6 -16.16 2.21 -8.04
N GLU A 7 -14.95 1.69 -8.01
CA GLU A 7 -14.48 0.78 -6.96
C GLU A 7 -14.01 1.60 -5.76
N TYR A 8 -14.86 1.76 -4.75
CA TYR A 8 -14.51 2.48 -3.53
C TYR A 8 -13.61 1.60 -2.69
N ILE A 9 -12.42 2.09 -2.34
CA ILE A 9 -11.40 1.41 -1.55
C ILE A 9 -11.25 2.14 -0.22
N TRP A 10 -11.18 1.41 0.89
CA TRP A 10 -10.93 1.97 2.22
C TRP A 10 -10.16 0.99 3.12
N LEU A 11 -9.68 1.49 4.25
CA LEU A 11 -9.07 0.69 5.31
C LEU A 11 -10.09 0.36 6.39
N ASP A 12 -10.11 -0.90 6.82
CA ASP A 12 -10.98 -1.36 7.91
C ASP A 12 -10.43 -1.01 9.31
N GLY A 13 -11.12 -1.47 10.36
CA GLY A 13 -10.78 -1.21 11.76
C GLY A 13 -10.02 -2.34 12.44
N TYR A 14 -9.43 -3.28 11.69
CA TYR A 14 -8.63 -4.34 12.31
C TYR A 14 -7.32 -3.76 12.87
N GLU A 15 -6.96 -4.23 14.06
CA GLU A 15 -5.71 -3.88 14.74
C GLU A 15 -4.86 -5.14 14.97
N PRO A 16 -3.51 -5.01 14.97
CA PRO A 16 -2.74 -3.78 14.80
C PRO A 16 -2.59 -3.31 13.34
N VAL A 17 -3.06 -4.08 12.36
CA VAL A 17 -2.94 -3.76 10.92
C VAL A 17 -4.31 -3.82 10.27
N ALA A 18 -4.73 -2.70 9.69
CA ALA A 18 -5.95 -2.61 8.91
C ALA A 18 -5.82 -3.30 7.55
N ASN A 19 -6.89 -3.91 7.08
CA ASN A 19 -6.98 -4.49 5.75
C ASN A 19 -7.60 -3.49 4.76
N LEU A 20 -7.25 -3.66 3.48
CA LEU A 20 -7.97 -3.02 2.39
C LEU A 20 -9.31 -3.72 2.16
N ARG A 21 -10.35 -2.92 1.93
CA ARG A 21 -11.70 -3.36 1.55
C ARG A 21 -12.13 -2.58 0.33
N SER A 22 -13.00 -3.17 -0.50
CA SER A 22 -13.59 -2.44 -1.61
C SER A 22 -15.01 -2.88 -1.97
N LYS A 23 -15.71 -2.02 -2.72
CA LYS A 23 -16.97 -2.36 -3.40
C LYS A 23 -17.28 -1.40 -4.55
N THR A 24 -18.01 -1.89 -5.56
CA THR A 24 -18.31 -1.12 -6.78
C THR A 24 -19.65 -0.38 -6.73
N LYS A 25 -19.64 0.93 -6.95
CA LYS A 25 -20.81 1.76 -7.28
C LYS A 25 -20.95 1.89 -8.80
N ILE A 26 -22.18 1.88 -9.31
CA ILE A 26 -22.45 2.24 -10.70
C ILE A 26 -23.02 3.65 -10.76
N VAL A 27 -22.45 4.50 -11.62
CA VAL A 27 -22.95 5.86 -11.90
C VAL A 27 -23.03 6.10 -13.40
N ASP A 28 -23.86 7.06 -13.82
CA ASP A 28 -23.86 7.56 -15.20
C ASP A 28 -22.88 8.73 -15.32
N GLY A 29 -21.99 8.71 -16.31
CA GLY A 29 -21.00 9.77 -16.50
C GLY A 29 -20.27 9.69 -17.84
N ASP A 30 -19.33 10.59 -18.05
CA ASP A 30 -18.41 10.56 -19.18
C ASP A 30 -17.01 10.18 -18.66
N PRO A 31 -16.44 9.02 -19.05
CA PRO A 31 -15.16 8.58 -18.52
C PRO A 31 -14.01 9.55 -18.80
N GLU A 32 -14.09 10.39 -19.84
CA GLU A 32 -13.02 11.33 -20.17
C GLU A 32 -12.99 12.56 -19.26
N SER A 33 -14.10 12.90 -18.62
CA SER A 33 -14.22 14.09 -17.77
C SER A 33 -14.58 13.80 -16.31
N PHE A 34 -14.84 12.53 -15.96
CA PHE A 34 -15.21 12.14 -14.60
C PHE A 34 -14.04 12.34 -13.64
N LYS A 35 -14.28 13.05 -12.55
CA LYS A 35 -13.24 13.48 -11.60
C LYS A 35 -13.70 13.29 -10.16
N LEU A 36 -12.77 13.54 -9.23
CA LEU A 36 -12.98 13.27 -7.81
C LEU A 36 -14.22 13.97 -7.24
N GLU A 37 -14.51 15.20 -7.67
CA GLU A 37 -15.65 15.98 -7.17
C GLU A 37 -17.01 15.41 -7.61
N ASP A 38 -17.02 14.57 -8.66
CA ASP A 38 -18.22 13.90 -9.15
C ASP A 38 -18.50 12.59 -8.37
N CYS A 39 -17.53 12.10 -7.58
CA CYS A 39 -17.70 10.90 -6.77
C CYS A 39 -18.65 11.19 -5.60
N PRO A 40 -19.81 10.51 -5.52
CA PRO A 40 -20.71 10.69 -4.39
C PRO A 40 -20.10 10.13 -3.10
N MET A 41 -20.49 10.68 -1.95
CA MET A 41 -20.34 9.97 -0.67
C MET A 41 -21.06 8.62 -0.76
N TRP A 42 -20.54 7.63 -0.05
CA TRP A 42 -21.22 6.34 0.08
C TRP A 42 -21.19 5.84 1.52
N GLY A 43 -21.94 4.78 1.82
CA GLY A 43 -22.00 4.19 3.15
C GLY A 43 -21.72 2.70 3.09
N PHE A 44 -21.27 2.11 4.19
CA PHE A 44 -21.04 0.67 4.35
C PHE A 44 -21.36 0.22 5.77
N ASP A 45 -21.54 -1.10 5.94
CA ASP A 45 -21.74 -1.72 7.25
C ASP A 45 -20.39 -1.87 7.96
N GLY A 46 -20.14 -0.99 8.93
CA GLY A 46 -18.93 -0.97 9.75
C GLY A 46 -18.84 -2.11 10.76
N SER A 47 -19.95 -2.79 11.07
CA SER A 47 -19.92 -3.95 11.98
C SER A 47 -19.20 -5.15 11.38
N SER A 48 -19.20 -5.24 10.05
CA SER A 48 -18.49 -6.27 9.28
C SER A 48 -16.98 -5.97 9.12
N THR A 49 -16.50 -4.84 9.62
CA THR A 49 -15.13 -4.35 9.40
C THR A 49 -14.44 -3.84 10.66
N LEU A 50 -14.98 -4.13 11.86
CA LEU A 50 -14.50 -3.64 13.16
C LEU A 50 -14.48 -2.10 13.26
N GLN A 51 -15.44 -1.44 12.62
CA GLN A 51 -15.57 0.02 12.63
C GLN A 51 -16.86 0.49 13.29
N ALA A 52 -17.78 -0.41 13.62
CA ALA A 52 -18.98 -0.05 14.36
C ALA A 52 -19.57 -1.25 15.10
N GLU A 53 -20.42 -0.96 16.09
CA GLU A 53 -21.19 -1.99 16.79
C GLU A 53 -22.52 -2.24 16.06
N GLY A 54 -23.05 -3.46 16.14
CA GLY A 54 -24.16 -3.91 15.28
C GLY A 54 -25.49 -3.13 15.39
N SER A 55 -25.70 -2.33 16.44
CA SER A 55 -26.93 -1.52 16.60
C SER A 55 -26.86 -0.11 15.99
N ASP A 56 -25.67 0.35 15.60
CA ASP A 56 -25.42 1.63 14.93
C ASP A 56 -24.19 1.46 14.02
N SER A 57 -24.38 0.72 12.92
CA SER A 57 -23.28 0.18 12.12
C SER A 57 -22.89 1.01 10.90
N ASP A 58 -23.60 2.09 10.60
CA ASP A 58 -23.36 2.85 9.37
C ASP A 58 -22.07 3.67 9.47
N CYS A 59 -21.15 3.40 8.54
CA CYS A 59 -19.95 4.21 8.31
C CYS A 59 -20.02 4.84 6.92
N MET A 60 -19.43 6.03 6.77
CA MET A 60 -19.45 6.79 5.53
C MET A 60 -18.09 6.75 4.84
N LEU A 61 -18.08 6.62 3.51
CA LEU A 61 -16.91 6.70 2.64
C LEU A 61 -16.90 8.06 1.97
N LYS A 62 -15.85 8.83 2.24
CA LYS A 62 -15.56 10.09 1.58
C LYS A 62 -14.46 9.89 0.55
N PRO A 63 -14.74 10.09 -0.76
CA PRO A 63 -13.72 10.07 -1.79
C PRO A 63 -12.60 11.06 -1.50
N VAL A 64 -11.35 10.63 -1.62
CA VAL A 64 -10.17 11.47 -1.42
C VAL A 64 -9.18 11.45 -2.58
N ALA A 65 -9.20 10.39 -3.39
CA ALA A 65 -8.48 10.32 -4.65
C ALA A 65 -9.22 9.41 -5.64
N ILE A 66 -9.04 9.66 -6.93
CA ILE A 66 -9.62 8.87 -8.02
C ILE A 66 -8.52 8.51 -9.01
N TYR A 67 -8.53 7.27 -9.49
CA TYR A 67 -7.58 6.74 -10.46
C TYR A 67 -8.35 5.95 -11.53
N PRO A 68 -7.96 6.00 -12.82
CA PRO A 68 -8.46 5.05 -13.80
C PRO A 68 -8.18 3.60 -13.38
N ASP A 69 -9.14 2.69 -13.57
CA ASP A 69 -8.95 1.25 -13.34
C ASP A 69 -8.64 0.57 -14.69
N GLY A 70 -7.35 0.38 -14.99
CA GLY A 70 -6.87 -0.23 -16.23
C GLY A 70 -7.41 -1.65 -16.48
N ALA A 71 -7.74 -2.38 -15.41
CA ALA A 71 -8.29 -3.74 -15.50
C ALA A 71 -9.78 -3.77 -15.88
N ARG A 72 -10.48 -2.63 -15.90
CA ARG A 72 -11.94 -2.57 -16.12
C ARG A 72 -12.33 -1.45 -17.09
N HIS A 73 -13.00 -1.83 -18.17
CA HIS A 73 -13.64 -0.86 -19.08
C HIS A 73 -14.58 0.10 -18.32
N ASN A 74 -14.38 1.42 -18.46
CA ASN A 74 -15.09 2.47 -17.71
C ASN A 74 -15.00 2.30 -16.17
N GLY A 75 -13.87 1.80 -15.68
CA GLY A 75 -13.60 1.61 -14.26
C GLY A 75 -12.78 2.75 -13.67
N PHE A 76 -13.04 3.05 -12.40
CA PHE A 76 -12.24 3.96 -11.58
C PHE A 76 -12.02 3.33 -10.21
N LEU A 77 -10.82 3.47 -9.68
CA LEU A 77 -10.49 3.21 -8.28
C LEU A 77 -10.70 4.50 -7.49
N VAL A 78 -11.46 4.44 -6.40
CA VAL A 78 -11.79 5.60 -5.56
C VAL A 78 -11.28 5.36 -4.16
N MET A 79 -10.07 5.86 -3.87
CA MET A 79 -9.54 5.83 -2.51
C MET A 79 -10.41 6.73 -1.63
N SER A 80 -10.85 6.20 -0.49
CA SER A 80 -11.80 6.85 0.39
C SER A 80 -11.31 6.85 1.84
N GLU A 81 -11.60 7.94 2.54
CA GLU A 81 -11.45 8.01 3.99
C GLU A 81 -12.76 7.67 4.70
N VAL A 82 -12.66 7.05 5.88
CA VAL A 82 -13.83 6.60 6.65
C VAL A 82 -14.26 7.72 7.60
N MET A 83 -15.55 8.03 7.56
CA MET A 83 -16.20 9.09 8.33
C MET A 83 -17.33 8.50 9.17
N LEU A 84 -17.57 9.08 10.33
CA LEU A 84 -18.78 8.87 11.11
C LEU A 84 -19.99 9.51 10.39
N PRO A 85 -21.23 9.06 10.66
CA PRO A 85 -22.44 9.64 10.06
C PRO A 85 -22.60 11.15 10.32
N ASN A 86 -22.04 11.66 11.41
CA ASN A 86 -22.05 13.09 11.76
C ASN A 86 -21.06 13.94 10.94
N GLY A 87 -20.21 13.32 10.12
CA GLY A 87 -19.21 13.98 9.28
C GLY A 87 -17.81 14.08 9.88
N ASP A 88 -17.60 13.63 11.12
CA ASP A 88 -16.27 13.59 11.74
C ASP A 88 -15.44 12.41 11.20
N PRO A 89 -14.10 12.49 11.17
CA PRO A 89 -13.25 11.35 10.85
C PRO A 89 -13.52 10.18 11.81
N HIS A 90 -13.65 8.97 11.25
CA HIS A 90 -13.77 7.77 12.06
C HIS A 90 -12.48 7.51 12.87
N PRO A 91 -12.52 6.94 14.08
CA PRO A 91 -11.30 6.65 14.86
C PRO A 91 -10.24 5.81 14.12
N SER A 92 -10.64 4.93 13.19
CA SER A 92 -9.72 4.16 12.35
C SER A 92 -9.11 4.97 11.18
N ASN A 93 -9.51 6.22 10.98
CA ASN A 93 -9.08 7.07 9.87
C ASN A 93 -7.73 7.73 10.18
N ALA A 94 -6.65 6.97 9.99
CA ALA A 94 -5.28 7.48 10.14
C ALA A 94 -4.95 8.58 9.10
N ARG A 95 -5.61 8.60 7.93
CA ARG A 95 -5.37 9.63 6.92
C ARG A 95 -5.70 11.04 7.45
N ALA A 96 -6.72 11.16 8.29
CA ALA A 96 -7.12 12.43 8.89
C ALA A 96 -6.06 13.01 9.86
N THR A 97 -5.12 12.20 10.35
CA THR A 97 -4.03 12.66 11.23
C THR A 97 -2.80 13.14 10.47
N ILE A 98 -2.74 12.88 9.16
CA ILE A 98 -1.64 13.31 8.29
C ILE A 98 -1.77 14.82 8.02
N SER A 99 -0.75 15.60 8.38
CA SER A 99 -0.63 17.01 7.99
C SER A 99 -0.65 17.13 6.47
N ASP A 100 -1.50 18.00 5.92
CA ASP A 100 -1.61 18.22 4.48
C ASP A 100 -0.49 19.15 4.00
N ASP A 101 0.61 18.56 3.54
CA ASP A 101 1.80 19.27 3.08
C ASP A 101 2.07 18.85 1.63
N PRO A 102 1.63 19.64 0.62
CA PRO A 102 1.76 19.30 -0.80
C PRO A 102 3.21 19.32 -1.31
N ASP A 103 4.12 19.99 -0.59
CA ASP A 103 5.52 20.16 -0.98
C ASP A 103 6.44 19.14 -0.29
N PHE A 104 5.92 18.39 0.69
CA PHE A 104 6.61 17.27 1.30
C PHE A 104 6.71 16.10 0.32
N TRP A 105 7.92 15.64 0.06
CA TRP A 105 8.20 14.54 -0.86
C TRP A 105 8.44 13.27 -0.05
N VAL A 106 7.80 12.16 -0.46
CA VAL A 106 7.93 10.86 0.21
C VAL A 106 8.13 9.78 -0.84
N GLY A 107 9.20 9.00 -0.71
CA GLY A 107 9.45 7.77 -1.45
C GLY A 107 9.28 6.56 -0.54
N LEU A 108 8.46 5.59 -0.94
CA LEU A 108 8.18 4.37 -0.19
C LEU A 108 8.62 3.15 -0.99
N GLU A 109 9.49 2.34 -0.39
CA GLU A 109 10.01 1.08 -0.94
C GLU A 109 9.24 -0.07 -0.31
N GLN A 110 8.12 -0.49 -0.90
CA GLN A 110 7.26 -1.54 -0.33
C GLN A 110 7.79 -2.93 -0.65
N GLU A 111 8.34 -3.61 0.34
CA GLU A 111 8.69 -5.03 0.22
C GLU A 111 7.52 -5.94 0.59
N TYR A 112 7.43 -7.11 -0.03
CA TYR A 112 6.39 -8.10 0.22
C TYR A 112 6.83 -9.49 -0.26
N PHE A 113 6.16 -10.52 0.22
CA PHE A 113 6.28 -11.86 -0.34
C PHE A 113 5.01 -12.26 -1.09
N LEU A 114 5.18 -12.94 -2.22
CA LEU A 114 4.10 -13.67 -2.89
C LEU A 114 3.98 -15.05 -2.25
N PHE A 115 2.75 -15.50 -1.97
CA PHE A 115 2.45 -16.75 -1.29
C PHE A 115 1.48 -17.60 -2.12
N GLN A 116 1.69 -18.92 -2.11
CA GLN A 116 0.75 -19.89 -2.66
C GLN A 116 0.73 -21.12 -1.76
N ASP A 117 -0.45 -21.64 -1.47
CA ASP A 117 -0.65 -22.81 -0.60
C ASP A 117 0.05 -22.68 0.77
N GLY A 118 0.02 -21.47 1.34
CA GLY A 118 0.60 -21.16 2.65
C GLY A 118 2.13 -21.10 2.69
N ARG A 119 2.81 -21.04 1.54
CA ARG A 119 4.28 -20.91 1.44
C ARG A 119 4.65 -19.82 0.45
N PRO A 120 5.85 -19.22 0.53
CA PRO A 120 6.28 -18.30 -0.51
C PRO A 120 6.33 -18.96 -1.87
N LEU A 121 5.96 -18.20 -2.89
CA LEU A 121 5.96 -18.63 -4.26
C LEU A 121 7.38 -19.06 -4.68
N GLY A 122 7.48 -20.26 -5.25
CA GLY A 122 8.75 -20.86 -5.67
C GLY A 122 9.54 -21.58 -4.57
N TRP A 123 9.04 -21.64 -3.33
CA TRP A 123 9.58 -22.52 -2.29
C TRP A 123 9.14 -23.97 -2.49
N PRO A 124 9.93 -24.96 -2.06
CA PRO A 124 9.49 -26.35 -2.07
C PRO A 124 8.31 -26.54 -1.10
N SER A 125 7.45 -27.52 -1.39
CA SER A 125 6.29 -27.87 -0.54
C SER A 125 6.69 -28.22 0.90
N THR A 126 7.91 -28.72 1.08
CA THR A 126 8.52 -28.99 2.39
C THR A 126 9.95 -28.47 2.42
N GLY A 127 10.37 -27.90 3.55
CA GLY A 127 11.73 -27.37 3.73
C GLY A 127 11.92 -25.98 3.14
N TYR A 128 13.16 -25.65 2.77
CA TYR A 128 13.54 -24.32 2.31
C TYR A 128 14.18 -24.39 0.91
N PRO A 129 14.17 -23.30 0.13
CA PRO A 129 14.97 -23.21 -1.08
C PRO A 129 16.47 -23.16 -0.73
N ASP A 130 17.33 -23.07 -1.76
CA ASP A 130 18.77 -22.82 -1.55
C ASP A 130 18.97 -21.53 -0.71
N PRO A 131 20.10 -21.40 0.01
CA PRO A 131 20.39 -20.19 0.79
C PRO A 131 20.31 -18.90 -0.04
N GLN A 132 20.00 -17.79 0.64
CA GLN A 132 19.93 -16.47 0.02
C GLN A 132 21.25 -16.10 -0.68
N GLY A 133 21.16 -15.43 -1.83
CA GLY A 133 22.32 -14.97 -2.59
C GLY A 133 21.99 -14.73 -4.07
N GLU A 134 21.56 -15.77 -4.78
CA GLU A 134 21.26 -15.66 -6.22
C GLU A 134 19.87 -15.07 -6.54
N TYR A 135 19.07 -14.69 -5.54
CA TYR A 135 17.68 -14.25 -5.71
C TYR A 135 17.52 -12.74 -5.95
N TYR A 136 18.33 -11.91 -5.28
CA TYR A 136 18.26 -10.45 -5.39
C TYR A 136 18.53 -9.99 -6.83
N THR A 137 17.64 -9.19 -7.40
CA THR A 137 17.71 -8.69 -8.79
C THR A 137 17.91 -9.79 -9.85
N SER A 138 17.47 -11.01 -9.53
CA SER A 138 17.79 -12.19 -10.33
C SER A 138 17.00 -12.29 -11.63
N VAL A 139 17.51 -13.14 -12.53
CA VAL A 139 16.83 -13.58 -13.75
C VAL A 139 16.90 -15.10 -13.86
N GLY A 140 15.92 -15.70 -14.53
CA GLY A 140 15.87 -17.14 -14.79
C GLY A 140 14.99 -17.94 -13.83
N TYR A 141 14.40 -19.01 -14.36
CA TYR A 141 13.39 -19.82 -13.68
C TYR A 141 13.82 -20.35 -12.30
N LYS A 142 15.09 -20.76 -12.16
CA LYS A 142 15.65 -21.29 -10.90
C LYS A 142 15.43 -20.31 -9.74
N ASN A 143 15.64 -19.01 -9.98
CA ASN A 143 15.69 -18.00 -8.94
C ASN A 143 14.35 -17.25 -8.82
N VAL A 144 13.69 -17.00 -9.96
CA VAL A 144 12.46 -16.19 -10.06
C VAL A 144 11.18 -17.03 -9.94
N GLY A 145 11.16 -18.25 -10.47
CA GLY A 145 9.95 -19.06 -10.63
C GLY A 145 9.25 -18.88 -11.99
N ASP A 146 8.05 -19.45 -12.10
CA ASP A 146 7.20 -19.43 -13.29
C ASP A 146 6.41 -18.13 -13.44
N ILE A 147 5.66 -17.73 -12.41
CA ILE A 147 4.63 -16.68 -12.52
C ILE A 147 4.94 -15.41 -11.73
N ALA A 148 5.93 -15.45 -10.82
CA ALA A 148 6.21 -14.34 -9.92
C ALA A 148 6.45 -13.00 -10.66
N ARG A 149 7.31 -13.02 -11.68
CA ARG A 149 7.60 -11.82 -12.48
C ARG A 149 6.39 -11.37 -13.30
N GLN A 150 5.56 -12.29 -13.79
CA GLN A 150 4.36 -11.94 -14.53
C GLN A 150 3.39 -11.13 -13.66
N ILE A 151 3.18 -11.57 -12.41
CA ILE A 151 2.36 -10.84 -11.42
C ILE A 151 2.91 -9.44 -11.17
N VAL A 152 4.23 -9.33 -10.97
CA VAL A 152 4.90 -8.06 -10.63
C VAL A 152 4.86 -7.07 -11.79
N GLU A 153 5.10 -7.52 -13.03
CA GLU A 153 5.03 -6.66 -14.22
C GLU A 153 3.58 -6.24 -14.51
N GLU A 154 2.59 -7.12 -14.34
CA GLU A 154 1.17 -6.76 -14.49
C GLU A 154 0.73 -5.73 -13.44
N HIS A 155 1.19 -5.89 -12.19
CA HIS A 155 0.97 -4.89 -11.13
C HIS A 155 1.59 -3.53 -11.48
N LEU A 156 2.82 -3.54 -11.99
CA LEU A 156 3.52 -2.33 -12.45
C LEU A 156 2.73 -1.61 -13.55
N ASP A 157 2.36 -2.33 -14.61
CA ASP A 157 1.62 -1.78 -15.75
C ASP A 157 0.29 -1.15 -15.30
N LEU A 158 -0.48 -1.85 -14.46
CA LEU A 158 -1.74 -1.34 -13.93
C LEU A 158 -1.57 -0.12 -13.02
N CYS A 159 -0.48 -0.04 -12.24
CA CYS A 159 -0.16 1.14 -11.45
C CYS A 159 0.17 2.34 -12.34
N ILE A 160 0.96 2.13 -13.41
CA ILE A 160 1.29 3.18 -14.38
C ILE A 160 0.03 3.67 -15.10
N GLU A 161 -0.85 2.77 -15.53
CA GLU A 161 -2.13 3.12 -16.17
C GLU A 161 -3.06 3.89 -15.21
N ALA A 162 -3.04 3.56 -13.92
CA ALA A 162 -3.77 4.28 -12.89
C ALA A 162 -3.18 5.68 -12.60
N GLY A 163 -2.00 6.01 -13.14
CA GLY A 163 -1.30 7.26 -12.89
C GLY A 163 -0.62 7.33 -11.52
N ILE A 164 -0.38 6.18 -10.88
CA ILE A 164 0.46 6.09 -9.68
C ILE A 164 1.90 6.38 -10.10
N ASN A 165 2.59 7.24 -9.35
CA ASN A 165 3.98 7.57 -9.63
C ASN A 165 4.91 6.47 -9.10
N HIS A 166 4.97 5.40 -9.88
CA HIS A 166 5.73 4.19 -9.64
C HIS A 166 7.15 4.33 -10.20
N GLU A 167 8.17 4.25 -9.36
CA GLU A 167 9.57 4.55 -9.72
C GLU A 167 10.38 3.30 -10.11
N GLY A 168 9.95 2.11 -9.66
CA GLY A 168 10.63 0.87 -10.01
C GLY A 168 10.13 -0.36 -9.27
N ILE A 169 10.68 -1.51 -9.66
CA ILE A 169 10.50 -2.82 -9.03
C ILE A 169 11.84 -3.53 -8.94
N ASN A 170 11.99 -4.44 -7.96
CA ASN A 170 13.08 -5.42 -7.95
C ASN A 170 12.67 -6.71 -7.25
N ALA A 171 13.31 -7.82 -7.67
CA ALA A 171 13.30 -9.04 -6.88
C ALA A 171 14.19 -8.85 -5.66
N GLU A 172 13.70 -9.24 -4.48
CA GLU A 172 14.39 -9.04 -3.21
C GLU A 172 15.31 -10.22 -2.85
N VAL A 173 15.99 -10.10 -1.70
CA VAL A 173 17.02 -11.05 -1.25
C VAL A 173 16.49 -12.46 -1.01
N ALA A 174 15.26 -12.62 -0.55
CA ALA A 174 14.64 -13.92 -0.34
C ALA A 174 13.85 -14.39 -1.58
N LYS A 175 13.87 -15.70 -1.86
CA LYS A 175 13.07 -16.26 -2.97
C LYS A 175 11.58 -16.01 -2.72
N GLY A 176 10.90 -15.44 -3.71
CA GLY A 176 9.48 -15.07 -3.62
C GLY A 176 9.22 -13.71 -2.98
N GLN A 177 10.26 -13.00 -2.54
CA GLN A 177 10.19 -11.62 -2.06
C GLN A 177 10.41 -10.64 -3.20
N TRP A 178 9.66 -9.55 -3.19
CA TRP A 178 9.71 -8.49 -4.18
C TRP A 178 9.54 -7.13 -3.53
N GLU A 179 9.91 -6.10 -4.27
CA GLU A 179 9.73 -4.71 -3.89
C GLU A 179 9.14 -3.90 -5.04
N PHE A 180 8.30 -2.92 -4.70
CA PHE A 180 7.94 -1.82 -5.59
C PHE A 180 8.16 -0.47 -4.92
N GLN A 181 8.53 0.55 -5.70
CA GLN A 181 8.80 1.89 -5.18
C GLN A 181 7.78 2.91 -5.71
N ILE A 182 7.22 3.72 -4.81
CA ILE A 182 6.32 4.84 -5.14
C ILE A 182 6.90 6.14 -4.62
N PHE A 183 6.81 7.19 -5.42
CA PHE A 183 7.19 8.53 -5.01
C PHE A 183 6.01 9.50 -5.08
N GLY A 184 5.59 10.03 -3.93
CA GLY A 184 4.52 11.01 -3.83
C GLY A 184 5.06 12.41 -3.51
N LYS A 185 4.60 13.40 -4.28
CA LYS A 185 4.61 14.81 -3.85
C LYS A 185 3.31 15.10 -3.14
N GLY A 186 3.40 15.52 -1.88
CA GLY A 186 2.27 15.65 -0.98
C GLY A 186 2.19 14.49 0.00
N SER A 187 2.22 14.79 1.29
CA SER A 187 2.16 13.81 2.38
C SER A 187 0.95 12.85 2.27
N LYS A 188 -0.25 13.39 2.04
CA LYS A 188 -1.47 12.57 1.86
C LYS A 188 -1.48 11.83 0.53
N ASN A 189 -1.02 12.47 -0.54
CA ASN A 189 -0.96 11.86 -1.87
C ASN A 189 -0.04 10.63 -1.89
N ALA A 190 1.12 10.69 -1.21
CA ALA A 190 2.01 9.54 -1.07
C ALA A 190 1.33 8.36 -0.35
N ALA A 191 0.59 8.64 0.74
CA ALA A 191 -0.17 7.64 1.47
C ALA A 191 -1.32 7.05 0.63
N ASP A 192 -2.06 7.89 -0.09
CA ASP A 192 -3.17 7.45 -0.95
C ASP A 192 -2.66 6.51 -2.06
N GLN A 193 -1.56 6.89 -2.74
CA GLN A 193 -0.99 6.10 -3.83
C GLN A 193 -0.46 4.74 -3.37
N VAL A 194 0.23 4.64 -2.23
CA VAL A 194 0.74 3.34 -1.77
C VAL A 194 -0.38 2.37 -1.39
N HIS A 195 -1.49 2.87 -0.82
CA HIS A 195 -2.64 2.04 -0.51
C HIS A 195 -3.36 1.55 -1.76
N VAL A 196 -3.49 2.39 -2.79
CA VAL A 196 -4.07 2.00 -4.07
C VAL A 196 -3.16 1.00 -4.80
N ALA A 197 -1.84 1.19 -4.77
CA ALA A 197 -0.90 0.23 -5.34
C ALA A 197 -0.96 -1.13 -4.64
N ARG A 198 -1.06 -1.16 -3.30
CA ARG A 198 -1.28 -2.40 -2.54
C ARG A 198 -2.61 -3.06 -2.92
N TYR A 199 -3.67 -2.28 -3.13
CA TYR A 199 -4.96 -2.80 -3.58
C TYR A 199 -4.86 -3.45 -4.97
N ILE A 200 -4.20 -2.78 -5.92
CA ILE A 200 -3.98 -3.32 -7.27
C ILE A 200 -3.17 -4.62 -7.17
N LEU A 201 -2.09 -4.66 -6.38
CA LEU A 201 -1.28 -5.87 -6.20
C LEU A 201 -2.12 -7.05 -5.67
N LEU A 202 -2.89 -6.84 -4.60
CA LEU A 202 -3.78 -7.85 -4.04
C LEU A 202 -4.77 -8.36 -5.09
N ARG A 203 -5.43 -7.45 -5.81
CA ARG A 203 -6.41 -7.78 -6.85
C ARG A 203 -5.79 -8.54 -8.03
N VAL A 204 -4.59 -8.16 -8.46
CA VAL A 204 -3.86 -8.89 -9.51
C VAL A 204 -3.58 -10.31 -9.03
N CYS A 205 -3.12 -10.50 -7.80
CA CYS A 205 -2.78 -11.82 -7.27
C CYS A 205 -4.00 -12.77 -7.16
N GLU A 206 -5.22 -12.25 -6.96
CA GLU A 206 -6.46 -13.04 -6.90
C GLU A 206 -6.63 -13.96 -8.14
N GLN A 207 -6.35 -13.46 -9.34
CA GLN A 207 -6.53 -14.23 -10.58
C GLN A 207 -5.52 -15.38 -10.73
N TYR A 208 -4.40 -15.31 -10.01
CA TYR A 208 -3.33 -16.31 -10.00
C TYR A 208 -3.47 -17.30 -8.83
N GLY A 209 -4.42 -17.09 -7.91
CA GLY A 209 -4.51 -17.86 -6.67
C GLY A 209 -3.24 -17.70 -5.82
N VAL A 210 -2.71 -16.47 -5.78
CA VAL A 210 -1.53 -16.07 -5.01
C VAL A 210 -1.98 -15.06 -3.96
N ASP A 211 -1.43 -15.15 -2.76
CA ASP A 211 -1.61 -14.19 -1.69
C ASP A 211 -0.40 -13.26 -1.59
N VAL A 212 -0.58 -12.11 -0.95
CA VAL A 212 0.50 -11.17 -0.63
C VAL A 212 0.70 -11.12 0.88
N ASN A 213 1.94 -11.27 1.32
CA ASN A 213 2.32 -11.17 2.72
C ASN A 213 3.19 -9.93 2.94
N PHE A 214 2.66 -8.97 3.72
CA PHE A 214 3.35 -7.73 4.11
C PHE A 214 3.99 -7.80 5.51
N HIS A 215 3.97 -8.96 6.17
CA HIS A 215 4.51 -9.11 7.52
C HIS A 215 6.01 -8.81 7.53
N CYS A 216 6.49 -8.08 8.54
CA CYS A 216 7.87 -7.60 8.57
C CYS A 216 8.91 -8.74 8.70
N LYS A 217 8.51 -9.89 9.24
CA LYS A 217 9.36 -11.08 9.35
C LYS A 217 8.52 -12.35 9.16
N PRO A 218 8.19 -12.75 7.92
CA PRO A 218 7.30 -13.88 7.69
C PRO A 218 7.95 -15.23 8.02
N PHE A 219 9.29 -15.27 8.10
CA PHE A 219 10.06 -16.48 8.39
C PHE A 219 11.08 -16.25 9.50
N THR A 220 11.17 -17.21 10.42
CA THR A 220 12.26 -17.29 11.40
C THR A 220 13.54 -17.82 10.76
N GLY A 221 14.70 -17.44 11.30
CA GLY A 221 16.01 -17.86 10.82
C GLY A 221 16.65 -16.83 9.88
N ASP A 222 17.60 -17.30 9.08
CA ASP A 222 18.44 -16.47 8.21
C ASP A 222 17.77 -16.18 6.85
N TRP A 223 16.53 -15.68 6.92
CA TRP A 223 15.75 -15.19 5.78
C TRP A 223 15.45 -13.71 5.99
N ASN A 224 15.58 -12.90 4.95
CA ASN A 224 15.28 -11.48 5.04
C ASN A 224 13.82 -11.24 5.45
N GLY A 225 13.62 -10.18 6.24
CA GLY A 225 12.29 -9.67 6.51
C GLY A 225 11.84 -8.71 5.41
N SER A 226 10.61 -8.21 5.52
CA SER A 226 10.04 -7.22 4.60
C SER A 226 10.01 -5.83 5.25
N GLY A 227 10.68 -4.87 4.64
CA GLY A 227 10.66 -3.46 5.00
C GLY A 227 9.59 -2.64 4.28
N MET A 228 9.45 -1.39 4.74
CA MET A 228 8.97 -0.32 3.89
C MET A 228 9.85 0.90 4.12
N HIS A 229 11.01 0.96 3.45
CA HIS A 229 11.91 2.09 3.64
C HIS A 229 11.21 3.38 3.20
N CYS A 230 11.38 4.43 4.01
CA CYS A 230 10.75 5.72 3.80
C CYS A 230 11.81 6.78 3.57
N ASN A 231 11.92 7.19 2.31
CA ASN A 231 12.70 8.34 1.89
C ASN A 231 11.81 9.58 2.00
N PHE A 232 12.31 10.69 2.55
CA PHE A 232 11.51 11.91 2.61
C PHE A 232 12.34 13.18 2.51
N SER A 233 11.72 14.26 2.06
CA SER A 233 12.33 15.59 2.12
C SER A 233 11.28 16.71 2.14
N SER A 234 11.59 17.79 2.85
CA SER A 234 10.92 19.08 2.71
C SER A 234 11.69 19.99 1.73
N ASP A 235 11.08 21.09 1.30
CA ASP A 235 11.77 22.13 0.51
C ASP A 235 13.05 22.59 1.19
N TYR A 236 13.00 22.83 2.51
CA TYR A 236 14.18 23.26 3.25
C TYR A 236 15.31 22.24 3.17
N MET A 237 15.01 20.94 3.27
CA MET A 237 16.03 19.88 3.15
C MET A 237 16.69 19.88 1.77
N ARG A 238 15.91 20.13 0.71
CA ARG A 238 16.36 20.10 -0.68
C ARG A 238 17.14 21.35 -1.09
N GLU A 239 16.69 22.52 -0.66
CA GLU A 239 17.20 23.80 -1.17
C GLU A 239 18.21 24.48 -0.24
N THR A 240 18.07 24.30 1.07
CA THR A 240 18.89 24.99 2.08
C THR A 240 19.76 24.01 2.87
N GLY A 241 19.13 23.04 3.54
CA GLY A 241 19.73 21.86 4.17
C GLY A 241 21.11 22.06 4.78
N GLY A 242 22.00 21.10 4.52
CA GLY A 242 23.38 21.12 4.99
C GLY A 242 23.62 20.34 6.29
N LYS A 243 24.88 20.02 6.55
CA LYS A 243 25.31 19.12 7.63
C LYS A 243 24.72 19.51 8.99
N ASP A 244 24.84 20.78 9.38
CA ASP A 244 24.34 21.26 10.68
C ASP A 244 22.83 21.10 10.86
N TYR A 245 22.06 21.22 9.77
CA TYR A 245 20.62 20.98 9.80
C TYR A 245 20.33 19.48 9.96
N PHE A 246 21.00 18.62 9.19
CA PHE A 246 20.81 17.17 9.28
C PHE A 246 21.25 16.60 10.63
N GLU A 247 22.33 17.11 11.23
CA GLU A 247 22.73 16.70 12.59
C GLU A 247 21.65 17.04 13.64
N LYS A 248 21.03 18.22 13.54
CA LYS A 248 19.89 18.59 14.39
C LYS A 248 18.66 17.74 14.11
N LEU A 249 18.40 17.42 12.84
CA LEU A 249 17.30 16.54 12.45
C LEU A 249 17.49 15.12 13.01
N MET A 250 18.69 14.55 12.89
CA MET A 250 19.02 13.23 13.46
C MET A 250 18.90 13.23 14.99
N ALA A 251 19.29 14.32 15.66
CA ALA A 251 19.08 14.46 17.11
C ALA A 251 17.58 14.47 17.48
N LYS A 252 16.70 14.97 16.60
CA LYS A 252 15.24 14.85 16.78
C LYS A 252 14.75 13.42 16.55
N PHE A 253 15.25 12.72 15.54
CA PHE A 253 14.94 11.30 15.35
C PHE A 253 15.34 10.46 16.55
N GLU A 254 16.52 10.68 17.13
CA GLU A 254 16.94 9.96 18.34
C GLU A 254 16.01 10.25 19.53
N ALA A 255 15.59 11.51 19.68
CA ALA A 255 14.71 11.91 20.78
C ALA A 255 13.30 11.30 20.70
N TYR A 256 12.81 10.99 19.50
CA TYR A 256 11.46 10.42 19.26
C TYR A 256 11.49 8.99 18.69
N LYS A 257 12.64 8.31 18.83
CA LYS A 257 12.89 7.00 18.22
C LYS A 257 11.87 5.96 18.68
N ASP A 258 11.57 5.92 19.97
CA ASP A 258 10.71 4.88 20.54
C ASP A 258 9.24 5.09 20.12
N GLU A 259 8.79 6.35 20.02
CA GLU A 259 7.46 6.69 19.48
C GLU A 259 7.35 6.35 17.99
N HIS A 260 8.41 6.59 17.21
CA HIS A 260 8.45 6.20 15.80
C HIS A 260 8.40 4.67 15.66
N ILE A 261 9.21 3.93 16.42
CA ILE A 261 9.23 2.46 16.39
C ILE A 261 7.87 1.88 16.78
N ALA A 262 7.18 2.47 17.75
CA ALA A 262 5.83 2.06 18.14
C ALA A 262 4.79 2.22 17.01
N ALA A 263 5.02 3.14 16.06
CA ALA A 263 4.15 3.38 14.92
C ALA A 263 4.61 2.73 13.61
N TYR A 264 5.84 2.20 13.53
CA TYR A 264 6.45 1.64 12.31
C TYR A 264 6.07 0.18 12.01
N GLY A 265 4.87 -0.21 12.43
CA GLY A 265 4.29 -1.53 12.22
C GLY A 265 4.56 -2.51 13.38
N PRO A 266 3.65 -3.49 13.57
CA PRO A 266 3.80 -4.49 14.63
C PRO A 266 4.99 -5.42 14.38
N ASP A 267 5.43 -6.07 15.44
CA ASP A 267 6.43 -7.15 15.41
C ASP A 267 7.79 -6.79 14.79
N ASN A 268 8.06 -5.50 14.57
CA ASN A 268 9.27 -5.04 13.90
C ASN A 268 10.55 -5.40 14.67
N HIS A 269 10.46 -5.70 15.97
CA HIS A 269 11.54 -6.27 16.78
C HIS A 269 12.02 -7.65 16.29
N LEU A 270 11.23 -8.36 15.48
CA LEU A 270 11.62 -9.61 14.83
C LEU A 270 12.46 -9.39 13.56
N ARG A 271 12.37 -8.20 12.97
CA ARG A 271 13.10 -7.80 11.75
C ARG A 271 14.33 -6.94 12.08
N LEU A 272 14.19 -6.00 13.00
CA LEU A 272 15.22 -5.06 13.45
C LEU A 272 16.06 -5.69 14.57
N THR A 273 16.88 -6.67 14.21
CA THR A 273 17.70 -7.49 15.14
C THR A 273 19.18 -7.23 14.99
#